data_AF-A0A261GFZ9-F1
#
_entry.id   AF-A0A261GFZ9-F1
#
_cell.length_a   1.000
_cell.length_b   1.000
_cell.length_c   1.000
_cell.angle_alpha   90.00
_cell.angle_beta   90.00
_cell.angle_gamma   90.00
#
_symmetry.space_group_name_H-M   'P 1'
#
loop_
_entity.id
_entity.type
_entity.pdbx_description
1 polymer ?
#
loop_
_entity_poly.entity_id
_entity_poly.type
_entity_poly.pdbx_seq_one_letter_code
_entity_poly.pdbx_strand_id
1 'polypeptide(L)'
;MTNAQSHGRFFPLDEEGYIVNDTSSDHVSKSLRDLILEAFREQVSDPDALKAVYVRGSVARGTFVSGVSDLDAFAVLDDHCSIPESDPNETVVAKIREELPGVTNLEWTYCHEHEVLGDYLGVWPFFIKTQSLNIWGVNYEDKLAPYRPGCEIMGEAMWLPNRREEYERRLVDPYWQGQKTFLCEWIMKAIVRAAFELTMEKQYCYTRDLALCHKVFAEQYPEKADECHQAMVWAVSPNQDVESHKKLMASFCPWIAQHLERILSANHIDASQYQLTPKGELAQ
;
A
#
# COMPACT_ATOMS: atom_id res chain seq x y z
N MET A 1 29.40 9.01 2.23
CA MET A 1 29.05 8.17 3.38
C MET A 1 27.90 8.82 4.11
N THR A 2 26.67 8.49 3.73
CA THR A 2 25.44 8.96 4.38
C THR A 2 24.69 7.72 4.82
N ASN A 3 24.96 7.30 6.06
CA ASN A 3 24.10 6.37 6.79
C ASN A 3 22.78 7.09 7.08
N ALA A 4 21.89 7.15 6.09
CA ALA A 4 20.47 7.30 6.38
C ALA A 4 19.95 5.88 6.67
N GLN A 5 20.33 5.33 7.83
CA GLN A 5 19.59 4.21 8.39
C GLN A 5 18.23 4.76 8.83
N SER A 6 17.32 4.90 7.87
CA SER A 6 15.90 4.87 8.17
C SER A 6 15.65 3.52 8.83
N HIS A 7 15.57 3.52 10.16
CA HIS A 7 15.17 2.33 10.88
C HIS A 7 13.67 2.16 10.61
N GLY A 8 13.30 1.04 10.00
CA GLY A 8 11.89 0.69 9.83
C GLY A 8 11.12 0.86 11.13
N ARG A 9 9.83 1.23 11.03
CA ARG A 9 8.97 1.41 12.21
C ARG A 9 7.70 0.58 12.14
N PHE A 10 7.24 0.14 13.31
CA PHE A 10 5.88 -0.37 13.48
C PHE A 10 4.89 0.79 13.54
N PHE A 11 3.65 0.54 13.14
CA PHE A 11 2.56 1.46 13.42
C PHE A 11 2.27 1.44 14.93
N PRO A 12 1.97 2.61 15.53
CA PRO A 12 1.56 2.65 16.92
C PRO A 12 0.23 1.92 17.09
N LEU A 13 0.08 1.25 18.23
CA LEU A 13 -1.18 0.68 18.67
C LEU A 13 -1.66 1.44 19.91
N ASP A 14 -2.96 1.60 20.07
CA ASP A 14 -3.54 2.12 21.31
C ASP A 14 -3.53 1.06 22.43
N GLU A 15 -4.02 1.43 23.62
CA GLU A 15 -4.08 0.53 24.79
C GLU A 15 -4.95 -0.71 24.54
N GLU A 16 -5.89 -0.61 23.60
CA GLU A 16 -6.77 -1.71 23.23
C GLU A 16 -6.16 -2.59 22.13
N GLY A 17 -5.12 -2.13 21.42
CA GLY A 17 -4.42 -2.86 20.35
C GLY A 17 -4.89 -2.49 18.94
N TYR A 18 -5.64 -1.39 18.78
CA TYR A 18 -6.00 -0.86 17.47
C TYR A 18 -4.86 -0.05 16.86
N ILE A 19 -4.71 -0.14 15.55
CA ILE A 19 -3.74 0.63 14.78
C ILE A 19 -4.13 2.11 14.84
N VAL A 20 -3.21 2.92 15.34
CA VAL A 20 -3.36 4.38 15.43
C VAL A 20 -2.81 5.02 14.16
N ASN A 21 -3.63 5.88 13.54
CA ASN A 21 -3.19 6.72 12.44
C ASN A 21 -2.15 7.73 12.96
N ASP A 22 -0.90 7.54 12.55
CA ASP A 22 0.24 8.36 12.98
C ASP A 22 0.62 9.44 11.95
N THR A 23 -0.30 9.76 11.04
CA THR A 23 -0.13 10.87 10.11
C THR A 23 -0.38 12.22 10.78
N SER A 24 0.24 13.28 10.27
CA SER A 24 0.05 14.63 10.83
C SER A 24 0.18 15.71 9.77
N SER A 25 -0.63 16.75 9.89
CA SER A 25 -0.51 17.96 9.06
C SER A 25 0.81 18.71 9.26
N ASP A 26 1.54 18.43 10.35
CA ASP A 26 2.86 19.02 10.59
C ASP A 26 3.92 18.47 9.62
N HIS A 27 3.66 17.30 9.02
CA HIS A 27 4.57 16.67 8.06
C HIS A 27 4.29 17.10 6.61
N VAL A 28 3.12 17.70 6.34
CA VAL A 28 2.71 18.09 4.99
C VAL A 28 2.47 19.60 4.96
N SER A 29 3.41 20.34 4.36
CA SER A 29 3.36 21.79 4.28
C SER A 29 2.03 22.27 3.68
N LYS A 30 1.56 23.46 4.06
CA LYS A 30 0.34 24.02 3.47
C LYS A 30 0.49 24.18 1.94
N SER A 31 1.67 24.60 1.47
CA SER A 31 2.00 24.74 0.04
C SER A 31 1.80 23.40 -0.69
N LEU A 32 2.37 22.32 -0.15
CA LEU A 32 2.25 20.99 -0.72
C LEU A 32 0.79 20.49 -0.72
N ARG A 33 0.03 20.72 0.36
CA ARG A 33 -1.39 20.37 0.41
C ARG A 33 -2.21 21.11 -0.65
N ASP A 34 -1.96 22.40 -0.82
CA ASP A 34 -2.64 23.24 -1.82
C ASP A 34 -2.33 22.72 -3.24
N LEU A 35 -1.09 22.32 -3.54
CA LEU A 35 -0.70 21.74 -4.83
C LEU A 35 -1.33 20.37 -5.10
N ILE A 36 -1.38 19.48 -4.10
CA ILE A 36 -2.02 18.16 -4.22
C ILE A 36 -3.52 18.34 -4.48
N LEU A 37 -4.16 19.29 -3.79
CA LEU A 37 -5.56 19.61 -4.03
C LEU A 37 -5.80 20.21 -5.43
N GLU A 38 -4.89 21.06 -5.92
CA GLU A 38 -4.92 21.59 -7.29
C GLU A 38 -4.85 20.46 -8.32
N ALA A 39 -3.94 19.50 -8.14
CA ALA A 39 -3.79 18.33 -8.99
C ALA A 39 -5.07 17.49 -9.10
N PHE A 40 -5.80 17.28 -8.00
CA PHE A 40 -7.09 16.57 -8.07
C PHE A 40 -8.20 17.43 -8.69
N ARG A 41 -8.27 18.72 -8.35
CA ARG A 41 -9.35 19.59 -8.82
C ARG A 41 -9.35 19.83 -10.33
N GLU A 42 -8.18 19.89 -10.95
CA GLU A 42 -8.14 20.08 -12.41
C GLU A 42 -8.59 18.84 -13.20
N GLN A 43 -8.56 17.67 -12.57
CA GLN A 43 -8.90 16.40 -13.19
C GLN A 43 -10.38 16.04 -13.04
N VAL A 44 -11.01 16.53 -11.97
CA VAL A 44 -12.43 16.28 -11.73
C VAL A 44 -13.28 17.29 -12.51
N SER A 45 -14.13 16.79 -13.41
CA SER A 45 -14.97 17.62 -14.28
C SER A 45 -16.04 18.43 -13.56
N ASP A 46 -16.56 17.90 -12.45
CA ASP A 46 -17.50 18.57 -11.55
C ASP A 46 -16.84 18.83 -10.19
N PRO A 47 -16.50 20.08 -9.85
CA PRO A 47 -15.87 20.42 -8.57
C PRO A 47 -16.65 19.96 -7.33
N ASP A 48 -17.99 19.86 -7.41
CA ASP A 48 -18.83 19.42 -6.30
C ASP A 48 -18.82 17.88 -6.12
N ALA A 49 -18.27 17.16 -7.10
CA ALA A 49 -18.08 15.72 -7.04
C ALA A 49 -16.82 15.32 -6.26
N LEU A 50 -15.83 16.20 -6.08
CA LEU A 50 -14.67 15.93 -5.23
C LEU A 50 -15.08 16.08 -3.75
N LYS A 51 -15.14 14.97 -3.01
CA LYS A 51 -15.61 14.95 -1.61
C LYS A 51 -14.49 15.12 -0.59
N ALA A 52 -13.33 14.52 -0.86
CA ALA A 52 -12.18 14.59 0.03
C ALA A 52 -10.87 14.30 -0.71
N VAL A 53 -9.76 14.79 -0.15
CA VAL A 53 -8.41 14.48 -0.61
C VAL A 53 -7.55 14.04 0.57
N TYR A 54 -6.79 12.98 0.36
CA TYR A 54 -5.93 12.37 1.36
C TYR A 54 -4.49 12.24 0.85
N VAL A 55 -3.54 12.34 1.78
CA VAL A 55 -2.13 12.00 1.54
C VAL A 55 -1.76 10.85 2.47
N ARG A 56 -1.04 9.87 1.96
CA ARG A 56 -0.63 8.67 2.68
C ARG A 56 0.89 8.55 2.70
N GLY A 57 1.36 7.52 3.39
CA GLY A 57 2.68 6.98 3.18
C GLY A 57 3.71 7.82 3.91
N SER A 58 4.96 7.69 3.48
CA SER A 58 6.10 8.27 4.20
C SER A 58 6.01 9.79 4.35
N VAL A 59 5.38 10.50 3.41
CA VAL A 59 5.16 11.95 3.46
C VAL A 59 4.22 12.33 4.60
N ALA A 60 2.99 11.79 4.62
CA ALA A 60 2.00 12.11 5.66
C ALA A 60 2.43 11.65 7.06
N ARG A 61 3.30 10.64 7.12
CA ARG A 61 3.80 9.99 8.34
C ARG A 61 5.09 10.58 8.91
N GLY A 62 5.68 11.56 8.22
CA GLY A 62 6.93 12.22 8.65
C GLY A 62 8.19 11.35 8.53
N THR A 63 8.16 10.33 7.67
CA THR A 63 9.29 9.40 7.46
C THR A 63 9.80 9.43 6.01
N PHE A 64 9.62 10.56 5.33
CA PHE A 64 10.10 10.74 3.96
C PHE A 64 11.62 10.59 3.88
N VAL A 65 12.08 9.80 2.90
CA VAL A 65 13.49 9.56 2.60
C VAL A 65 13.75 9.95 1.16
N SER A 66 14.53 11.02 0.95
CA SER A 66 14.93 11.48 -0.38
C SER A 66 15.59 10.37 -1.20
N GLY A 67 15.12 10.20 -2.45
CA GLY A 67 15.59 9.18 -3.39
C GLY A 67 15.00 7.79 -3.17
N VAL A 68 14.11 7.63 -2.18
CA VAL A 68 13.47 6.35 -1.84
C VAL A 68 11.96 6.51 -1.81
N SER A 69 11.46 7.53 -1.11
CA SER A 69 10.04 7.79 -0.91
C SER A 69 9.33 8.31 -2.15
N ASP A 70 8.14 7.78 -2.38
CA ASP A 70 7.09 8.27 -3.26
C ASP A 70 6.12 9.19 -2.50
N LEU A 71 5.21 9.82 -3.26
CA LEU A 71 4.02 10.50 -2.75
C LEU A 71 2.78 9.69 -3.14
N ASP A 72 2.09 9.16 -2.15
CA ASP A 72 0.78 8.54 -2.33
C ASP A 72 -0.33 9.54 -2.01
N ALA A 73 -1.14 9.90 -3.00
CA ALA A 73 -2.31 10.74 -2.79
C ALA A 73 -3.55 10.13 -3.43
N PHE A 74 -4.70 10.31 -2.78
CA PHE A 74 -5.97 9.84 -3.34
C PHE A 74 -7.13 10.79 -3.05
N ALA A 75 -8.12 10.76 -3.95
CA ALA A 75 -9.35 11.50 -3.81
C ALA A 75 -10.55 10.57 -3.63
N VAL A 76 -11.49 11.02 -2.80
CA VAL A 76 -12.83 10.44 -2.69
C VAL A 76 -13.77 11.27 -3.55
N LEU A 77 -14.42 10.61 -4.50
CA LEU A 77 -15.39 11.19 -5.41
C LEU A 77 -16.81 10.80 -5.01
N ASP A 78 -17.77 11.60 -5.44
CA ASP A 78 -19.18 11.21 -5.51
C ASP A 78 -19.34 9.91 -6.30
N ASP A 79 -20.31 9.08 -5.92
CA ASP A 79 -20.57 7.77 -6.55
C ASP A 79 -20.96 7.88 -8.03
N HIS A 80 -21.46 9.04 -8.46
CA HIS A 80 -21.87 9.28 -9.84
C HIS A 80 -20.77 9.93 -10.69
N CYS A 81 -19.67 10.36 -10.07
CA CYS A 81 -18.54 10.93 -10.79
C CYS A 81 -17.81 9.84 -11.59
N SER A 82 -17.20 10.19 -12.70
CA SER A 82 -16.28 9.28 -13.39
C SER A 82 -14.86 9.49 -12.87
N ILE A 83 -14.10 8.41 -12.70
CA ILE A 83 -12.68 8.50 -12.36
C ILE A 83 -11.92 9.10 -13.55
N PRO A 84 -11.08 10.13 -13.35
CA PRO A 84 -10.23 10.67 -14.41
C PRO A 84 -9.27 9.62 -14.98
N GLU A 85 -9.06 9.63 -16.30
CA GLU A 85 -8.19 8.65 -16.98
C GLU A 85 -6.76 9.18 -17.22
N SER A 86 -6.52 10.47 -17.03
CA SER A 86 -5.21 11.11 -17.24
C SER A 86 -4.53 11.41 -15.92
N ASP A 87 -3.21 11.64 -15.96
CA ASP A 87 -2.43 12.17 -14.85
C ASP A 87 -2.57 13.70 -14.72
N PRO A 88 -2.19 14.29 -13.56
CA PRO A 88 -2.23 15.73 -13.38
C PRO A 88 -1.29 16.49 -14.33
N ASN A 89 -1.53 17.78 -14.46
CA ASN A 89 -0.73 18.72 -15.22
C ASN A 89 0.72 18.74 -14.75
N GLU A 90 1.62 18.61 -15.71
CA GLU A 90 3.07 18.58 -15.48
C GLU A 90 3.58 19.80 -14.71
N THR A 91 2.91 20.95 -14.83
CA THR A 91 3.26 22.17 -14.08
C THR A 91 3.01 22.01 -12.57
N VAL A 92 1.90 21.37 -12.19
CA VAL A 92 1.57 21.10 -10.79
C VAL A 92 2.52 20.01 -10.25
N VAL A 93 2.74 18.96 -11.04
CA VAL A 93 3.70 17.89 -10.75
C VAL A 93 5.11 18.43 -10.50
N ALA A 94 5.60 19.34 -11.35
CA ALA A 94 6.92 19.95 -11.20
C ALA A 94 7.04 20.73 -9.89
N LYS A 95 6.04 21.53 -9.53
CA LYS A 95 6.01 22.27 -8.25
C LYS A 95 5.97 21.33 -7.04
N ILE A 96 5.24 20.22 -7.12
CA ILE A 96 5.24 19.19 -6.07
C ILE A 96 6.63 18.60 -5.89
N ARG A 97 7.35 18.32 -6.99
CA ARG A 97 8.74 17.83 -6.94
C ARG A 97 9.73 18.85 -6.38
N GLU A 98 9.46 20.15 -6.56
CA GLU A 98 10.22 21.22 -5.93
C GLU A 98 9.99 21.29 -4.40
N GLU A 99 8.73 21.09 -3.95
CA GLU A 99 8.36 21.04 -2.53
C GLU A 99 8.80 19.72 -1.84
N LEU A 100 8.94 18.63 -2.61
CA LEU A 100 9.42 17.32 -2.16
C LEU A 100 10.69 16.89 -2.92
N PRO A 101 11.85 17.56 -2.71
CA PRO A 101 13.09 17.17 -3.38
C PRO A 101 13.44 15.70 -3.13
N GLY A 102 13.67 14.96 -4.21
CA GLY A 102 14.04 13.55 -4.15
C GLY A 102 12.86 12.58 -4.10
N VAL A 103 11.61 13.04 -4.25
CA VAL A 103 10.47 12.14 -4.43
C VAL A 103 10.64 11.28 -5.69
N THR A 104 10.50 9.97 -5.56
CA THR A 104 10.76 9.00 -6.64
C THR A 104 9.59 8.92 -7.61
N ASN A 105 8.37 8.79 -7.09
CA ASN A 105 7.14 8.72 -7.87
C ASN A 105 6.01 9.53 -7.24
N LEU A 106 5.03 9.95 -8.04
CA LEU A 106 3.78 10.55 -7.57
C LEU A 106 2.63 9.65 -8.00
N GLU A 107 1.92 9.06 -7.03
CA GLU A 107 0.79 8.19 -7.29
C GLU A 107 -0.53 8.93 -7.01
N TRP A 108 -1.40 8.94 -8.02
CA TRP A 108 -2.70 9.61 -7.99
C TRP A 108 -3.79 8.57 -8.16
N THR A 109 -4.56 8.34 -7.11
CA THR A 109 -5.65 7.35 -7.14
C THR A 109 -6.98 7.96 -6.75
N TYR A 110 -8.05 7.28 -7.15
CA TYR A 110 -9.41 7.73 -6.96
C TYR A 110 -10.25 6.59 -6.43
N CYS A 111 -11.24 6.94 -5.61
CA CYS A 111 -12.27 6.02 -5.15
C CYS A 111 -13.59 6.75 -5.02
N HIS A 112 -14.68 6.00 -5.02
CA HIS A 112 -16.01 6.51 -4.76
C HIS A 112 -16.34 6.45 -3.27
N GLU A 113 -17.26 7.30 -2.83
CA GLU A 113 -17.69 7.38 -1.43
C GLU A 113 -18.25 6.04 -0.91
N HIS A 114 -18.97 5.27 -1.74
CA HIS A 114 -19.42 3.94 -1.36
C HIS A 114 -18.27 2.95 -1.09
N GLU A 115 -17.11 3.11 -1.72
CA GLU A 115 -15.94 2.26 -1.48
C GLU A 115 -15.24 2.62 -0.14
N VAL A 116 -15.51 3.81 0.40
CA VAL A 116 -15.02 4.27 1.70
C VAL A 116 -15.95 3.87 2.83
N LEU A 117 -17.26 4.14 2.68
CA LEU A 117 -18.24 3.94 3.76
C LEU A 117 -18.98 2.60 3.70
N GLY A 118 -18.92 1.90 2.58
CA GLY A 118 -19.77 0.74 2.31
C GLY A 118 -19.25 -0.60 2.82
N ASP A 119 -17.96 -0.72 3.14
CA ASP A 119 -17.34 -2.02 3.40
C ASP A 119 -16.10 -1.93 4.31
N TYR A 120 -16.21 -2.43 5.56
CA TYR A 120 -15.07 -2.49 6.48
C TYR A 120 -13.88 -3.30 5.94
N LEU A 121 -14.13 -4.27 5.06
CA LEU A 121 -13.13 -5.13 4.43
C LEU A 121 -12.53 -4.51 3.15
N GLY A 122 -12.92 -3.29 2.83
CA GLY A 122 -12.39 -2.52 1.71
C GLY A 122 -11.03 -1.90 2.01
N VAL A 123 -10.22 -1.73 0.96
CA VAL A 123 -8.88 -1.16 1.07
C VAL A 123 -8.89 0.31 1.51
N TRP A 124 -9.88 1.10 1.06
CA TRP A 124 -9.99 2.52 1.34
C TRP A 124 -10.33 2.86 2.80
N PRO A 125 -11.33 2.25 3.45
CA PRO A 125 -11.58 2.52 4.85
C PRO A 125 -10.40 2.10 5.72
N PHE A 126 -9.74 0.99 5.39
CA PHE A 126 -8.50 0.61 6.05
C PHE A 126 -7.42 1.70 5.94
N PHE A 127 -7.15 2.19 4.72
CA PHE A 127 -6.15 3.23 4.52
C PHE A 127 -6.49 4.54 5.21
N ILE A 128 -7.75 4.99 5.13
CA ILE A 128 -8.20 6.22 5.78
C ILE A 128 -8.06 6.10 7.28
N LYS A 129 -8.50 4.99 7.87
CA LYS A 129 -8.50 4.82 9.33
C LYS A 129 -7.11 4.65 9.92
N THR A 130 -6.16 4.10 9.17
CA THR A 130 -4.87 3.66 9.75
C THR A 130 -3.66 4.45 9.28
N GLN A 131 -3.70 5.09 8.11
CA GLN A 131 -2.48 5.57 7.47
C GLN A 131 -2.67 6.68 6.43
N SER A 132 -3.72 7.49 6.54
CA SER A 132 -3.96 8.60 5.61
C SER A 132 -4.32 9.88 6.36
N LEU A 133 -3.73 10.98 5.92
CA LEU A 133 -4.02 12.32 6.40
C LEU A 133 -5.09 12.93 5.50
N ASN A 134 -6.24 13.32 6.05
CA ASN A 134 -7.17 14.18 5.35
C ASN A 134 -6.56 15.58 5.17
N ILE A 135 -6.40 16.04 3.93
CA ILE A 135 -5.86 17.37 3.63
C ILE A 135 -6.92 18.36 3.16
N TRP A 136 -8.08 17.85 2.72
CA TRP A 136 -9.21 18.66 2.29
C TRP A 136 -10.52 17.86 2.28
N GLY A 137 -11.65 18.54 2.47
CA GLY A 137 -12.99 17.98 2.31
C GLY A 137 -13.50 17.22 3.54
N VAL A 138 -14.29 16.18 3.31
CA VAL A 138 -14.88 15.35 4.39
C VAL A 138 -13.80 14.48 5.03
N ASN A 139 -13.66 14.56 6.36
CA ASN A 139 -12.89 13.58 7.12
C ASN A 139 -13.75 12.34 7.38
N TYR A 140 -13.46 11.25 6.69
CA TYR A 140 -14.18 9.98 6.84
C TYR A 140 -13.69 9.15 8.03
N GLU A 141 -12.50 9.43 8.57
CA GLU A 141 -11.88 8.66 9.65
C GLU A 141 -12.80 8.50 10.89
N ASP A 142 -13.53 9.56 11.23
CA ASP A 142 -14.46 9.60 12.37
C ASP A 142 -15.68 8.68 12.18
N LYS A 143 -15.96 8.24 10.96
CA LYS A 143 -17.09 7.37 10.60
C LYS A 143 -16.69 5.91 10.45
N LEU A 144 -15.39 5.60 10.52
CA LEU A 144 -14.85 4.27 10.26
C LEU A 144 -14.52 3.53 11.56
N ALA A 145 -14.81 2.22 11.56
CA ALA A 145 -14.43 1.33 12.66
C ALA A 145 -12.90 1.19 12.74
N PRO A 146 -12.31 1.06 13.94
CA PRO A 146 -10.88 0.88 14.10
C PRO A 146 -10.43 -0.54 13.70
N TYR A 147 -9.17 -0.68 13.27
CA TYR A 147 -8.58 -1.94 12.81
C TYR A 147 -7.52 -2.45 13.78
N ARG A 148 -7.43 -3.77 13.96
CA ARG A 148 -6.36 -4.42 14.73
C ARG A 148 -5.50 -5.30 13.82
N PRO A 149 -4.21 -5.49 14.12
CA PRO A 149 -3.42 -6.55 13.49
C PRO A 149 -4.08 -7.90 13.72
N GLY A 150 -4.60 -8.54 12.66
CA GLY A 150 -5.43 -9.74 12.78
C GLY A 150 -5.84 -10.34 11.44
N CYS A 151 -6.45 -11.52 11.48
CA CYS A 151 -6.91 -12.20 10.26
C CYS A 151 -7.84 -11.38 9.34
N GLU A 152 -8.52 -10.36 9.87
CA GLU A 152 -9.37 -9.44 9.12
C GLU A 152 -8.63 -8.43 8.24
N ILE A 153 -7.31 -8.26 8.40
CA ILE A 153 -6.53 -7.29 7.61
C ILE A 153 -5.33 -7.92 6.90
N MET A 154 -5.42 -9.21 6.57
CA MET A 154 -4.40 -9.96 5.81
C MET A 154 -4.53 -9.73 4.29
N GLY A 155 -4.64 -8.47 3.87
CA GLY A 155 -4.96 -8.09 2.50
C GLY A 155 -3.95 -8.57 1.46
N GLU A 156 -2.64 -8.43 1.71
CA GLU A 156 -1.61 -8.91 0.76
C GLU A 156 -1.61 -10.44 0.68
N ALA A 157 -1.80 -11.13 1.80
CA ALA A 157 -1.87 -12.59 1.82
C ALA A 157 -3.09 -13.10 1.05
N MET A 158 -4.26 -12.50 1.26
CA MET A 158 -5.50 -12.82 0.55
C MET A 158 -5.40 -12.54 -0.95
N TRP A 159 -4.72 -11.45 -1.33
CA TRP A 159 -4.59 -11.04 -2.73
C TRP A 159 -3.37 -11.62 -3.46
N LEU A 160 -2.51 -12.35 -2.76
CA LEU A 160 -1.28 -12.90 -3.34
C LEU A 160 -1.52 -13.77 -4.59
N PRO A 161 -2.58 -14.61 -4.70
CA PRO A 161 -2.89 -15.31 -5.94
C PRO A 161 -3.10 -14.36 -7.13
N ASN A 162 -3.90 -13.31 -6.95
CA ASN A 162 -4.17 -12.31 -7.98
C ASN A 162 -2.91 -11.51 -8.33
N ARG A 163 -2.06 -11.15 -7.35
CA ARG A 163 -0.75 -10.51 -7.61
C ARG A 163 0.14 -11.39 -8.51
N ARG A 164 0.12 -12.72 -8.32
CA ARG A 164 0.89 -13.65 -9.15
C ARG A 164 0.36 -13.75 -10.57
N GLU A 165 -0.96 -13.86 -10.74
CA GLU A 165 -1.57 -13.85 -12.07
C GLU A 165 -1.25 -12.54 -12.81
N GLU A 166 -1.32 -11.42 -12.10
CA GLU A 166 -0.99 -10.11 -12.66
C GLU A 166 0.51 -9.99 -13.00
N TYR A 167 1.41 -10.51 -12.16
CA TYR A 167 2.83 -10.60 -12.47
C TYR A 167 3.08 -11.39 -13.78
N GLU A 168 2.44 -12.55 -13.94
CA GLU A 168 2.55 -13.38 -15.14
C GLU A 168 2.00 -12.68 -16.38
N ARG A 169 0.86 -11.98 -16.24
CA ARG A 169 0.27 -11.16 -17.30
C ARG A 169 1.21 -10.03 -17.73
N ARG A 170 1.76 -9.26 -16.77
CA ARG A 170 2.68 -8.15 -17.06
C ARG A 170 3.97 -8.62 -17.71
N LEU A 171 4.47 -9.82 -17.39
CA LEU A 171 5.69 -10.35 -18.02
C LEU A 171 5.59 -10.57 -19.53
N VAL A 172 4.38 -10.81 -20.06
CA VAL A 172 4.15 -11.05 -21.50
C VAL A 172 3.58 -9.82 -22.23
N ASP A 173 3.19 -8.80 -21.50
CA ASP A 173 2.63 -7.56 -22.02
C ASP A 173 3.75 -6.65 -22.57
N PRO A 174 3.67 -6.22 -23.86
CA PRO A 174 4.66 -5.34 -24.47
C PRO A 174 4.95 -4.04 -23.70
N TYR A 175 3.96 -3.49 -22.98
CA TYR A 175 4.13 -2.25 -22.20
C TYR A 175 5.20 -2.39 -21.11
N TRP A 176 5.29 -3.59 -20.52
CA TRP A 176 6.23 -3.89 -19.42
C TRP A 176 7.58 -4.43 -19.90
N GLN A 177 7.81 -4.48 -21.21
CA GLN A 177 9.12 -4.83 -21.74
C GLN A 177 10.17 -3.84 -21.23
N GLY A 178 11.22 -4.37 -20.60
CA GLY A 178 12.27 -3.55 -19.98
C GLY A 178 11.98 -3.12 -18.53
N GLN A 179 10.78 -3.37 -18.00
CA GLN A 179 10.38 -2.99 -16.64
C GLN A 179 10.51 -4.13 -15.62
N LYS A 180 11.37 -5.12 -15.88
CA LYS A 180 11.53 -6.31 -15.03
C LYS A 180 11.96 -5.99 -13.60
N THR A 181 12.80 -4.96 -13.42
CA THR A 181 13.22 -4.46 -12.11
C THR A 181 12.01 -4.03 -11.29
N PHE A 182 11.11 -3.24 -11.88
CA PHE A 182 9.87 -2.78 -11.24
C PHE A 182 8.95 -3.96 -10.90
N LEU A 183 8.72 -4.88 -11.85
CA LEU A 183 7.88 -6.04 -11.62
C LEU A 183 8.41 -6.93 -10.49
N CYS A 184 9.73 -7.12 -10.42
CA CYS A 184 10.40 -7.84 -9.33
C CYS A 184 10.20 -7.12 -8.00
N GLU A 185 10.50 -5.83 -7.93
CA GLU A 185 10.31 -5.03 -6.73
C GLU A 185 8.87 -5.13 -6.19
N TRP A 186 7.89 -4.92 -7.07
CA TRP A 186 6.47 -4.94 -6.75
C TRP A 186 6.00 -6.30 -6.20
N ILE A 187 6.26 -7.40 -6.91
CA ILE A 187 5.79 -8.73 -6.47
C ILE A 187 6.51 -9.19 -5.20
N MET A 188 7.79 -8.85 -5.05
CA MET A 188 8.57 -9.25 -3.88
C MET A 188 8.15 -8.48 -2.61
N LYS A 189 7.79 -7.19 -2.75
CA LYS A 189 7.15 -6.43 -1.66
C LYS A 189 5.84 -7.10 -1.21
N ALA A 190 4.99 -7.51 -2.15
CA ALA A 190 3.74 -8.18 -1.85
C ALA A 190 3.97 -9.52 -1.11
N ILE A 191 4.91 -10.34 -1.58
CA ILE A 191 5.25 -11.64 -0.95
C ILE A 191 5.74 -11.47 0.49
N VAL A 192 6.65 -10.53 0.75
CA VAL A 192 7.18 -10.29 2.11
C VAL A 192 6.07 -9.83 3.06
N ARG A 193 5.20 -8.93 2.61
CA ARG A 193 4.08 -8.42 3.40
C ARG A 193 3.01 -9.49 3.64
N ALA A 194 2.69 -10.29 2.63
CA ALA A 194 1.80 -11.44 2.75
C ALA A 194 2.33 -12.46 3.78
N ALA A 195 3.63 -12.75 3.77
CA ALA A 195 4.26 -13.61 4.77
C ALA A 195 4.14 -13.02 6.19
N PHE A 196 4.45 -11.74 6.35
CA PHE A 196 4.33 -11.02 7.63
C PHE A 196 2.90 -11.01 8.17
N GLU A 197 1.89 -10.81 7.32
CA GLU A 197 0.48 -10.78 7.73
C GLU A 197 0.03 -12.07 8.43
N LEU A 198 0.67 -13.22 8.14
CA LEU A 198 0.42 -14.49 8.84
C LEU A 198 0.88 -14.52 10.31
N THR A 199 1.61 -13.48 10.75
CA THR A 199 2.20 -13.40 12.10
C THR A 199 1.60 -12.30 12.97
N MET A 200 1.06 -11.26 12.35
CA MET A 200 0.79 -9.98 13.00
C MET A 200 -0.17 -10.06 14.19
N GLU A 201 -1.13 -10.98 14.16
CA GLU A 201 -2.08 -11.19 15.25
C GLU A 201 -1.38 -11.71 16.52
N LYS A 202 -0.52 -12.73 16.36
CA LYS A 202 0.23 -13.32 17.48
C LYS A 202 1.29 -12.37 18.02
N GLN A 203 1.85 -11.54 17.14
CA GLN A 203 2.94 -10.63 17.45
C GLN A 203 2.46 -9.23 17.88
N TYR A 204 1.15 -8.99 17.85
CA TYR A 204 0.51 -7.73 18.21
C TYR A 204 1.21 -6.50 17.59
N CYS A 205 1.49 -6.56 16.28
CA CYS A 205 2.22 -5.50 15.60
C CYS A 205 1.78 -5.36 14.14
N TYR A 206 1.91 -4.16 13.59
CA TYR A 206 1.68 -3.91 12.17
C TYR A 206 2.81 -3.06 11.59
N THR A 207 3.28 -3.40 10.40
CA THR A 207 4.26 -2.62 9.65
C THR A 207 4.15 -2.89 8.15
N ARG A 208 4.65 -1.95 7.36
CA ARG A 208 4.83 -2.10 5.91
C ARG A 208 6.32 -2.06 5.52
N ASP A 209 7.21 -1.93 6.51
CA ASP A 209 8.66 -1.97 6.34
C ASP A 209 9.12 -3.41 6.11
N LEU A 210 9.80 -3.65 5.00
CA LEU A 210 10.13 -5.01 4.56
C LEU A 210 11.12 -5.71 5.49
N ALA A 211 12.06 -4.97 6.09
CA ALA A 211 13.04 -5.54 7.01
C ALA A 211 12.39 -5.97 8.32
N LEU A 212 11.47 -5.17 8.85
CA LEU A 212 10.66 -5.55 10.00
C LEU A 212 9.69 -6.68 9.68
N CYS A 213 9.02 -6.65 8.52
CA CYS A 213 8.16 -7.74 8.06
C CYS A 213 8.91 -9.07 8.04
N HIS A 214 10.08 -9.11 7.39
CA HIS A 214 10.93 -10.30 7.35
C HIS A 214 11.39 -10.72 8.76
N LYS A 215 11.83 -9.78 9.60
CA LYS A 215 12.31 -10.09 10.95
C LYS A 215 11.24 -10.82 11.77
N VAL A 216 10.04 -10.25 11.84
CA VAL A 216 8.92 -10.83 12.60
C VAL A 216 8.51 -12.18 12.01
N PHE A 217 8.47 -12.29 10.68
CA PHE A 217 8.18 -13.55 10.02
C PHE A 217 9.21 -14.64 10.34
N ALA A 218 10.51 -14.35 10.22
CA ALA A 218 11.59 -15.29 10.43
C ALA A 218 11.70 -15.77 11.89
N GLU A 219 11.34 -14.92 12.86
CA GLU A 219 11.25 -15.32 14.27
C GLU A 219 10.15 -16.36 14.52
N GLN A 220 9.03 -16.28 13.79
CA GLN A 220 7.90 -17.19 13.96
C GLN A 220 7.98 -18.45 13.08
N TYR A 221 8.51 -18.34 11.86
CA TYR A 221 8.61 -19.41 10.87
C TYR A 221 10.05 -19.55 10.34
N PRO A 222 10.99 -20.01 11.18
CA PRO A 222 12.40 -20.10 10.82
C PRO A 222 12.66 -21.03 9.63
N GLU A 223 11.80 -22.01 9.39
CA GLU A 223 11.88 -22.94 8.25
C GLU A 223 11.58 -22.29 6.89
N LYS A 224 10.99 -21.09 6.89
CA LYS A 224 10.70 -20.27 5.69
C LYS A 224 11.43 -18.93 5.66
N ALA A 225 12.32 -18.69 6.63
CA ALA A 225 13.05 -17.44 6.75
C ALA A 225 13.89 -17.13 5.50
N ASP A 226 14.53 -18.13 4.91
CA ASP A 226 15.41 -17.95 3.74
C ASP A 226 14.62 -17.48 2.50
N GLU A 227 13.44 -18.06 2.22
CA GLU A 227 12.59 -17.60 1.12
C GLU A 227 12.08 -16.17 1.34
N CYS A 228 11.67 -15.84 2.57
CA CYS A 228 11.22 -14.50 2.92
C CYS A 228 12.35 -13.47 2.82
N HIS A 229 13.55 -13.83 3.30
CA HIS A 229 14.75 -13.01 3.19
C HIS A 229 15.11 -12.75 1.73
N GLN A 230 15.05 -13.78 0.88
CA GLN A 230 15.34 -13.63 -0.54
C GLN A 230 14.35 -12.69 -1.25
N ALA A 231 13.06 -12.80 -0.94
CA ALA A 231 12.05 -11.86 -1.43
C ALA A 231 12.35 -10.43 -0.94
N MET A 232 12.67 -10.24 0.34
CA MET A 232 13.05 -8.93 0.88
C MET A 232 14.27 -8.33 0.17
N VAL A 233 15.32 -9.13 -0.05
CA VAL A 233 16.51 -8.67 -0.78
C VAL A 233 16.17 -8.24 -2.20
N TRP A 234 15.35 -9.01 -2.93
CA TRP A 234 14.92 -8.65 -4.28
C TRP A 234 13.92 -7.49 -4.31
N ALA A 235 13.19 -7.23 -3.24
CA ALA A 235 12.37 -6.03 -3.13
C ALA A 235 13.20 -4.75 -2.98
N VAL A 236 14.42 -4.84 -2.41
CA VAL A 236 15.33 -3.69 -2.23
C VAL A 236 16.36 -3.57 -3.35
N SER A 237 16.86 -4.70 -3.84
CA SER A 237 17.83 -4.82 -4.94
C SER A 237 17.28 -5.77 -5.99
N PRO A 238 16.43 -5.29 -6.92
CA PRO A 238 15.65 -6.18 -7.77
C PRO A 238 16.50 -7.01 -8.73
N ASN A 239 16.18 -8.29 -8.78
CA ASN A 239 16.71 -9.24 -9.74
C ASN A 239 15.91 -9.14 -11.04
N GLN A 240 16.57 -9.35 -12.19
CA GLN A 240 15.90 -9.38 -13.50
C GLN A 240 15.71 -10.81 -14.03
N ASP A 241 16.23 -11.82 -13.33
CA ASP A 241 16.07 -13.22 -13.68
C ASP A 241 14.67 -13.74 -13.29
N VAL A 242 13.79 -13.74 -14.29
CA VAL A 242 12.40 -14.20 -14.17
C VAL A 242 12.30 -15.65 -13.71
N GLU A 243 13.23 -16.53 -14.10
CA GLU A 243 13.18 -17.94 -13.70
C GLU A 243 13.49 -18.10 -12.21
N SER A 244 14.41 -17.30 -11.68
CA SER A 244 14.64 -17.21 -10.23
C SER A 244 13.41 -16.72 -9.47
N HIS A 245 12.68 -15.70 -10.00
CA HIS A 245 11.44 -15.23 -9.38
C HIS A 245 10.38 -16.34 -9.34
N LYS A 246 10.17 -17.02 -10.47
CA LYS A 246 9.22 -18.14 -10.58
C LYS A 246 9.57 -19.26 -9.60
N LYS A 247 10.85 -19.60 -9.47
CA LYS A 247 11.31 -20.64 -8.53
C LYS A 247 10.99 -20.28 -7.09
N LEU A 248 11.28 -19.04 -6.67
CA LEU A 248 10.95 -18.57 -5.32
C LEU A 248 9.43 -18.57 -5.07
N MET A 249 8.65 -18.05 -6.02
CA MET A 249 7.19 -18.04 -5.90
C MET A 249 6.60 -19.46 -5.85
N ALA A 250 7.13 -20.40 -6.64
CA ALA A 250 6.70 -21.78 -6.64
C ALA A 250 6.99 -22.50 -5.32
N SER A 251 8.06 -22.14 -4.61
CA SER A 251 8.39 -22.73 -3.30
C SER A 251 7.69 -22.05 -2.12
N PHE A 252 7.46 -20.73 -2.19
CA PHE A 252 7.03 -19.94 -1.03
C PHE A 252 5.54 -19.60 -1.04
N CYS A 253 4.98 -19.14 -2.17
CA CYS A 253 3.59 -18.70 -2.23
C CYS A 253 2.57 -19.80 -1.89
N PRO A 254 2.75 -21.08 -2.29
CA PRO A 254 1.86 -22.15 -1.85
C PRO A 254 1.86 -22.37 -0.33
N TRP A 255 3.02 -22.18 0.31
CA TRP A 255 3.11 -22.29 1.76
C TRP A 255 2.35 -21.15 2.45
N ILE A 256 2.47 -19.91 1.95
CA ILE A 256 1.71 -18.75 2.45
C ILE A 256 0.21 -19.01 2.30
N ALA A 257 -0.23 -19.42 1.11
CA ALA A 257 -1.64 -19.70 0.81
C ALA A 257 -2.23 -20.79 1.73
N GLN A 258 -1.49 -21.87 1.98
CA GLN A 258 -1.94 -22.93 2.88
C GLN A 258 -2.06 -22.44 4.34
N HIS A 259 -1.15 -21.60 4.81
CA HIS A 259 -1.24 -21.04 6.17
C HIS A 259 -2.40 -20.05 6.29
N LEU A 260 -2.58 -19.20 5.29
CA LEU A 260 -3.72 -18.30 5.21
C LEU A 260 -5.03 -19.09 5.28
N GLU A 261 -5.21 -20.11 4.43
CA GLU A 261 -6.42 -20.92 4.41
C GLU A 261 -6.78 -21.51 5.79
N ARG A 262 -5.77 -21.99 6.54
CA ARG A 262 -5.97 -22.47 7.91
C ARG A 262 -6.42 -21.37 8.85
N ILE A 263 -5.80 -20.18 8.77
CA ILE A 263 -6.16 -19.03 9.62
C ILE A 263 -7.58 -18.56 9.29
N LEU A 264 -7.91 -18.38 8.02
CA LEU A 264 -9.24 -17.93 7.60
C LEU A 264 -10.31 -18.94 8.00
N SER A 265 -10.06 -20.24 7.79
CA SER A 265 -10.99 -21.31 8.17
C SER A 265 -11.22 -21.36 9.69
N ALA A 266 -10.16 -21.19 10.48
CA ALA A 266 -10.24 -21.20 11.93
C ALA A 266 -11.01 -19.99 12.51
N ASN A 267 -11.03 -18.87 11.78
CA ASN A 267 -11.69 -17.63 12.18
C ASN A 267 -12.99 -17.34 11.41
N HIS A 268 -13.45 -18.26 10.56
CA HIS A 268 -14.64 -18.10 9.72
C HIS A 268 -14.62 -16.85 8.82
N ILE A 269 -13.43 -16.47 8.33
CA ILE A 269 -13.26 -15.34 7.42
C ILE A 269 -13.47 -15.80 5.97
N ASP A 270 -14.35 -15.11 5.25
CA ASP A 270 -14.58 -15.30 3.83
C ASP A 270 -13.82 -14.24 3.02
N ALA A 271 -12.71 -14.66 2.41
CA ALA A 271 -11.87 -13.76 1.60
C ALA A 271 -12.60 -13.16 0.38
N SER A 272 -13.72 -13.76 -0.07
CA SER A 272 -14.47 -13.23 -1.21
C SER A 272 -15.25 -11.95 -0.91
N GLN A 273 -15.40 -11.60 0.36
CA GLN A 273 -16.06 -10.37 0.80
C GLN A 273 -15.15 -9.14 0.72
N TYR A 274 -13.84 -9.34 0.49
CA TYR A 274 -12.87 -8.26 0.52
C TYR A 274 -12.74 -7.56 -0.83
N GLN A 275 -12.60 -6.23 -0.78
CA GLN A 275 -12.33 -5.38 -1.95
C GLN A 275 -10.88 -4.88 -1.87
N LEU A 276 -9.95 -5.73 -2.28
CA LEU A 276 -8.50 -5.55 -2.04
C LEU A 276 -7.77 -4.77 -3.14
N THR A 277 -8.44 -4.49 -4.25
CA THR A 277 -7.87 -3.69 -5.35
C THR A 277 -8.59 -2.36 -5.50
N PRO A 278 -7.86 -1.24 -5.47
CA PRO A 278 -8.31 -0.02 -6.13
C PRO A 278 -8.62 -0.33 -7.60
N LYS A 279 -9.79 0.10 -8.11
CA LYS A 279 -10.06 0.13 -9.55
C LYS A 279 -9.08 1.12 -10.21
N GLY A 280 -7.88 0.65 -10.57
CA GLY A 280 -6.82 1.48 -11.14
C GLY A 280 -5.44 0.82 -11.13
N GLU A 281 -5.11 0.01 -10.12
CA GLU A 281 -3.83 -0.72 -10.07
C GLU A 281 -3.69 -1.77 -11.20
N LEU A 282 -4.81 -2.19 -11.81
CA LEU A 282 -4.83 -3.16 -12.91
C LEU A 282 -4.51 -2.54 -14.28
N ALA A 283 -4.50 -1.20 -14.38
CA ALA A 283 -4.36 -0.48 -15.64
C ALA A 283 -3.08 0.36 -15.77
N GLN A 284 -2.21 0.37 -14.75
CA GLN A 284 -0.91 1.05 -14.79
C GLN A 284 0.25 0.08 -14.70
#